data_AF-X1EHH0-F1
#
_entry.id   AF-X1EHH0-F1
#
_cell.length_a   1.000
_cell.length_b   1.000
_cell.length_c   1.000
_cell.angle_alpha   90.00
_cell.angle_beta   90.00
_cell.angle_gamma   90.00
#
_symmetry.space_group_name_H-M   'P 1'
#
loop_
_entity.id
_entity.type
_entity.pdbx_description
1 polymer ?
#
loop_
_entity_poly.entity_id
_entity_poly.type
_entity_poly.pdbx_seq_one_letter_code
_entity_poly.pdbx_strand_id
1 'polypeptide(L)'
;TKSVPNSKTVIVAKDKDYENPVGEWNKIELYCYGRTSVHVVNGKVNMINYNSGKYFEGGNVEQLTKGKIQIQSEGGELFVRNMKIRSIDQIPSILLK
;
A
#
# COMPACT_ATOMS: atom_id res chain seq x y z
N THR A 1 -3.70 4.55 -15.19
CA THR A 1 -3.05 5.88 -15.16
C THR A 1 -1.56 5.70 -15.30
N LYS A 2 -0.93 6.36 -16.28
CA LYS A 2 0.50 6.14 -16.60
C LYS A 2 1.35 6.52 -15.39
N SER A 3 1.87 5.50 -14.71
CA SER A 3 2.88 5.61 -13.67
C SER A 3 4.18 6.12 -14.31
N VAL A 4 4.34 7.44 -14.34
CA VAL A 4 5.50 8.22 -14.84
C VAL A 4 5.91 7.90 -16.30
N PRO A 5 5.85 8.87 -17.24
CA PRO A 5 6.35 8.68 -18.60
C PRO A 5 7.80 8.18 -18.61
N ASN A 6 8.08 7.10 -19.37
CA ASN A 6 9.42 6.58 -19.68
C ASN A 6 10.24 5.95 -18.53
N SER A 7 9.61 5.47 -17.45
CA SER A 7 10.28 4.70 -16.40
C SER A 7 10.13 3.19 -16.61
N LYS A 8 11.23 2.42 -16.60
CA LYS A 8 11.21 0.94 -16.52
C LYS A 8 10.67 0.39 -15.18
N THR A 9 10.43 1.27 -14.22
CA THR A 9 10.12 0.89 -12.84
C THR A 9 8.62 0.67 -12.69
N VAL A 10 8.24 -0.54 -12.29
CA VAL A 10 6.88 -0.83 -11.81
C VAL A 10 6.67 -0.02 -10.53
N ILE A 11 5.84 1.02 -10.61
CA ILE A 11 5.50 1.84 -9.43
C ILE A 11 4.45 1.13 -8.58
N VAL A 12 3.54 0.38 -9.22
CA VAL A 12 2.47 -0.36 -8.55
C VAL A 12 2.30 -1.72 -9.22
N ALA A 13 2.36 -2.79 -8.43
CA ALA A 13 2.00 -4.14 -8.85
C ALA A 13 0.79 -4.61 -8.03
N LYS A 14 -0.41 -4.61 -8.62
CA LYS A 14 -1.61 -5.25 -8.03
C LYS A 14 -1.76 -6.66 -8.58
N ASP A 15 -2.10 -7.62 -7.72
CA ASP A 15 -2.27 -9.04 -8.07
C ASP A 15 -3.72 -9.38 -8.44
N LYS A 16 -4.55 -9.75 -7.45
CA LYS A 16 -5.95 -10.18 -7.63
C LYS A 16 -6.82 -9.72 -6.47
N ASP A 17 -8.13 -9.93 -6.57
CA ASP A 17 -9.01 -9.78 -5.42
C ASP A 17 -8.80 -10.95 -4.43
N TYR A 18 -8.55 -10.59 -3.18
CA TYR A 18 -8.33 -11.53 -2.07
C TYR A 18 -9.32 -11.27 -0.92
N GLU A 19 -10.31 -10.42 -1.13
CA GLU A 19 -11.33 -10.09 -0.14
C GLU A 19 -12.32 -11.26 0.03
N ASN A 20 -12.80 -11.41 1.26
CA ASN A 20 -13.93 -12.27 1.57
C ASN A 20 -15.24 -11.63 1.07
N PRO A 21 -16.34 -12.40 0.98
CA PRO A 21 -17.64 -11.87 0.61
C PRO A 21 -18.11 -10.69 1.49
N VAL A 22 -19.03 -9.90 0.95
CA VAL A 22 -19.63 -8.76 1.65
C VAL A 22 -20.23 -9.20 2.99
N GLY A 23 -19.92 -8.46 4.05
CA GLY A 23 -20.37 -8.74 5.41
C GLY A 23 -19.37 -9.58 6.24
N GLU A 24 -18.38 -10.19 5.59
CA GLU A 24 -17.30 -10.88 6.29
C GLU A 24 -16.11 -9.95 6.61
N TRP A 25 -15.34 -10.32 7.62
CA TRP A 25 -14.17 -9.55 8.02
C TRP A 25 -12.98 -9.86 7.11
N ASN A 26 -12.34 -8.82 6.59
CA ASN A 26 -11.04 -8.91 5.95
C ASN A 26 -9.93 -8.56 6.94
N LYS A 27 -8.83 -9.31 6.91
CA LYS A 27 -7.60 -8.94 7.59
C LYS A 27 -6.73 -8.15 6.62
N ILE A 28 -6.47 -6.89 6.97
CA ILE A 28 -5.57 -6.02 6.23
C ILE A 28 -4.28 -5.86 7.03
N GLU A 29 -3.15 -6.04 6.34
CA GLU A 29 -1.84 -5.68 6.87
C GLU A 29 -1.17 -4.73 5.89
N LEU A 30 -0.61 -3.65 6.43
CA LEU A 30 0.11 -2.65 5.66
C LEU A 30 1.52 -2.52 6.24
N TYR A 31 2.51 -2.84 5.41
CA TYR A 31 3.93 -2.73 5.75
C TYR A 31 4.52 -1.54 5.02
N CYS A 32 5.08 -0.57 5.74
CA CYS A 32 5.67 0.63 5.16
C CYS A 32 7.11 0.80 5.66
N TYR A 33 8.07 0.86 4.74
CA TYR A 33 9.46 1.17 5.07
C TYR A 33 10.14 1.93 3.93
N GLY A 34 10.83 3.02 4.27
CA GLY A 34 11.40 3.92 3.28
C GLY A 34 10.32 4.48 2.34
N ARG A 35 10.43 4.16 1.05
CA ARG A 35 9.47 4.55 0.00
C ARG A 35 8.69 3.37 -0.58
N THR A 36 8.67 2.25 0.13
CA THR A 36 7.97 1.04 -0.29
C THR A 36 6.84 0.76 0.68
N SER A 37 5.67 0.44 0.14
CA SER A 37 4.55 -0.09 0.91
C SER A 37 4.03 -1.39 0.32
N VAL A 38 3.69 -2.34 1.20
CA VAL A 38 3.12 -3.63 0.84
C VAL A 38 1.76 -3.79 1.50
N HIS A 39 0.74 -3.94 0.68
CA HIS A 39 -0.63 -4.21 1.09
C HIS A 39 -0.91 -5.70 1.01
N VAL A 40 -1.23 -6.30 2.14
CA VAL A 40 -1.57 -7.72 2.28
C VAL A 40 -3.04 -7.83 2.68
N VAL A 41 -3.79 -8.63 1.93
CA VAL A 41 -5.21 -8.89 2.16
C VAL A 41 -5.35 -10.37 2.44
N ASN A 42 -5.90 -10.73 3.60
CA ASN A 42 -6.12 -12.11 4.03
C ASN A 42 -4.88 -13.01 3.86
N GLY A 43 -3.70 -12.49 4.27
CA GLY A 43 -2.42 -13.20 4.22
C GLY A 43 -1.76 -13.27 2.84
N LYS A 44 -2.36 -12.68 1.80
CA LYS A 44 -1.82 -12.67 0.44
C LYS A 44 -1.38 -11.26 0.04
N VAL A 45 -0.17 -11.15 -0.52
CA VAL A 45 0.34 -9.87 -1.05
C VAL A 45 -0.53 -9.44 -2.21
N ASN A 46 -1.29 -8.36 -2.02
CA ASN A 46 -2.22 -7.81 -2.99
C ASN A 46 -1.58 -6.72 -3.84
N MET A 47 -0.87 -5.79 -3.21
CA MET A 47 -0.25 -4.66 -3.88
C MET A 47 1.10 -4.31 -3.28
N ILE A 48 2.09 -4.04 -4.13
CA ILE A 48 3.34 -3.40 -3.72
C ILE A 48 3.45 -2.06 -4.44
N ASN A 49 3.67 -1.00 -3.67
CA ASN A 49 3.95 0.34 -4.18
C ASN A 49 5.43 0.64 -3.94
N TYR A 50 6.16 0.90 -5.03
CA TYR A 50 7.58 1.26 -4.98
C TYR A 50 7.76 2.74 -5.26
N ASN A 51 8.78 3.34 -4.65
CA ASN A 51 9.16 4.72 -4.87
C ASN A 51 8.02 5.72 -4.62
N SER A 52 7.22 5.50 -3.58
CA SER A 52 6.16 6.43 -3.18
C SER A 52 6.71 7.85 -3.02
N GLY A 53 5.97 8.81 -3.58
CA GLY A 53 6.37 10.21 -3.66
C GLY A 53 5.54 10.97 -4.70
N LYS A 54 5.57 12.30 -4.61
CA LYS A 54 4.97 13.19 -5.59
C LYS A 54 6.00 13.54 -6.66
N TYR A 55 5.70 13.18 -7.90
CA TYR A 55 6.55 13.43 -9.05
C TYR A 55 6.14 14.75 -9.71
N PHE A 56 7.10 15.64 -9.93
CA PHE A 56 6.90 16.94 -10.57
C PHE A 56 7.44 16.93 -12.00
N GLU A 57 6.99 17.90 -12.79
CA GLU A 57 7.60 18.18 -14.09
C GLU A 57 9.09 18.51 -13.92
N GLY A 58 9.92 18.07 -14.87
CA GLY A 58 11.38 18.23 -14.80
C GLY A 58 12.12 17.16 -13.98
N GLY A 59 11.43 16.12 -13.48
CA GLY A 59 12.07 14.96 -12.85
C GLY A 59 12.32 15.09 -11.34
N ASN A 60 11.88 16.19 -10.72
CA ASN A 60 11.95 16.35 -9.26
C ASN A 60 10.93 15.44 -8.56
N VAL A 61 11.31 14.90 -7.39
CA VAL A 61 10.46 14.01 -6.60
C VAL A 61 10.46 14.43 -5.13
N GLU A 62 9.28 14.74 -4.60
CA GLU A 62 9.06 14.88 -3.15
C GLU A 62 8.74 13.49 -2.59
N GLN A 63 9.66 12.95 -1.80
CA GLN A 63 9.58 11.57 -1.31
C GLN A 63 8.54 11.45 -0.19
N LEU A 64 7.72 10.39 -0.26
CA LEU A 64 6.79 10.04 0.80
C LEU A 64 7.38 8.93 1.66
N THR A 65 8.05 9.32 2.76
CA THR A 65 8.68 8.38 3.72
C THR A 65 7.99 8.35 5.09
N LYS A 66 7.08 9.29 5.34
CA LYS A 66 6.28 9.39 6.56
C LYS A 66 4.97 10.12 6.28
N GLY A 67 3.98 9.94 7.15
CA GLY A 67 2.68 10.58 7.01
C GLY A 67 1.72 10.20 8.11
N LYS A 68 0.47 10.62 7.95
CA LYS A 68 -0.64 10.25 8.82
C LYS A 68 -1.27 8.95 8.31
N ILE A 69 -1.79 8.15 9.23
CA ILE A 69 -2.67 7.03 8.88
C ILE A 69 -4.09 7.57 8.80
N GLN A 70 -4.78 7.27 7.71
CA GLN A 70 -6.15 7.71 7.48
C GLN A 70 -6.99 6.50 7.07
N ILE A 71 -8.23 6.48 7.54
CA ILE A 71 -9.24 5.49 7.19
C ILE A 71 -10.35 6.28 6.54
N GLN A 72 -10.73 5.88 5.33
CA GLN A 72 -11.75 6.57 4.54
C GLN A 72 -12.91 5.61 4.30
N SER A 73 -14.13 6.13 4.45
CA SER A 73 -15.33 5.54 3.85
C SER A 73 -15.86 6.48 2.78
N GLU A 74 -16.42 5.93 1.70
CA GLU A 74 -17.05 6.67 0.62
C GLU A 74 -18.47 6.12 0.39
N GLY A 75 -19.49 6.86 0.84
CA GLY A 75 -20.90 6.56 0.54
C GLY A 75 -21.50 5.31 1.22
N GLY A 76 -20.77 4.61 2.08
CA GLY A 76 -21.25 3.41 2.78
C GLY A 76 -20.76 3.30 4.23
N GLU A 77 -21.28 2.30 4.95
CA GLU A 77 -20.81 1.98 6.30
C GLU A 77 -19.47 1.24 6.24
N LEU A 78 -18.54 1.62 7.13
CA LEU A 78 -17.24 0.99 7.27
C LEU A 78 -17.02 0.60 8.74
N PHE A 79 -16.80 -0.69 8.96
CA PHE A 79 -16.50 -1.23 10.29
C PHE A 79 -15.03 -1.60 10.36
N VAL A 80 -14.32 -1.09 11.37
CA VAL A 80 -12.90 -1.39 11.61
C VAL A 80 -12.72 -1.84 13.05
N ARG A 81 -11.97 -2.91 13.26
CA ARG A 81 -11.63 -3.44 14.59
C ARG A 81 -10.20 -3.96 14.65
N ASN A 82 -9.69 -4.14 15.87
CA ASN A 82 -8.38 -4.75 16.14
C ASN A 82 -7.20 -4.06 15.46
N MET A 83 -7.25 -2.73 15.34
CA MET A 83 -6.14 -1.94 14.80
C MET A 83 -4.95 -1.98 15.75
N LYS A 84 -3.80 -2.39 15.21
CA LYS A 84 -2.52 -2.42 15.92
C LYS A 84 -1.46 -1.82 15.02
N ILE A 85 -0.54 -1.07 15.63
CA ILE A 85 0.59 -0.48 14.94
C ILE A 85 1.86 -0.81 15.70
N ARG A 86 2.93 -1.10 14.96
CA ARG A 86 4.28 -1.22 15.49
C ARG A 86 5.27 -0.65 14.48
N SER A 87 6.32 -0.03 14.96
CA SER A 87 7.45 0.35 14.12
C SER A 87 8.14 -0.91 13.58
N ILE A 88 8.69 -0.79 12.37
CA ILE A 88 9.50 -1.81 11.72
C ILE A 88 10.78 -1.17 11.19
N ASP A 89 11.85 -1.96 11.14
CA ASP A 89 13.16 -1.58 10.59
C ASP A 89 13.39 -2.10 9.17
N GLN A 90 12.53 -3.00 8.69
CA GLN A 90 12.51 -3.51 7.32
C GLN A 90 11.16 -4.16 6.99
N ILE A 91 10.86 -4.28 5.70
CA ILE A 91 9.75 -5.11 5.20
C ILE A 91 10.25 -6.56 5.13
N PRO A 92 9.51 -7.56 5.66
CA PRO A 92 9.89 -8.96 5.52
C PRO A 92 10.11 -9.35 4.06
N SER A 93 11.28 -9.91 3.73
CA SER A 93 11.67 -10.20 2.34
C SER A 93 10.70 -11.14 1.63
N ILE A 94 10.03 -12.05 2.35
CA ILE A 94 9.00 -12.95 1.80
C ILE A 94 7.79 -12.21 1.21
N LEU A 95 7.57 -10.95 1.60
CA LEU A 95 6.49 -10.11 1.09
C LEU A 95 6.90 -9.28 -0.14
N LEU A 96 8.20 -9.22 -0.44
CA LEU A 96 8.75 -8.52 -1.59
C LEU A 96 8.98 -9.56 -2.70
N LYS A 97 8.16 -9.48 -3.76
CA LYS A 97 8.30 -10.32 -4.96
C LYS A 97 9.32 -9.71 -5.91
#